data_AF-A0A8C2C9U7-F1
#
_entry.id   AF-A0A8C2C9U7-F1
#
_cell.length_a   1.000
_cell.length_b   1.000
_cell.length_c   1.000
_cell.angle_alpha   90.00
_cell.angle_beta   90.00
_cell.angle_gamma   90.00
#
_symmetry.space_group_name_H-M   'P 1'
#
loop_
_entity.id
_entity.type
_entity.pdbx_description
1 polymer ?
#
loop_
_entity_poly.entity_id
_entity_poly.type
_entity_poly.pdbx_seq_one_letter_code
_entity_poly.pdbx_strand_id
1 'polypeptide(L)'
;MLLGNQQWEHLQVTKLFEHCRHAATKLSASALLVDYKRPGNMVNAFVLFCLCSCRMVDVTDAVKRISVMMGDSVTLNTDVSEAQTYLLIQWMFGSTRIAEFNRLTQAISIYNSAGGRFRDRLKLNQTGSLTITNTRTTDSGLYHLTVVGEETKYESFNVTVYSE
;
A
#
# COMPACT_ATOMS: atom_id res chain seq x y z
N MET A 1 49.00 -17.30 1.52
CA MET A 1 48.59 -16.18 2.38
C MET A 1 47.74 -15.25 1.52
N LEU A 2 46.44 -15.12 1.88
CA LEU A 2 45.41 -14.18 1.40
C LEU A 2 45.00 -14.25 -0.09
N LEU A 3 43.86 -14.89 -0.40
CA LEU A 3 42.50 -14.31 -0.56
C LEU A 3 42.39 -13.34 -1.76
N GLY A 4 42.19 -13.91 -2.95
CA GLY A 4 41.74 -13.22 -4.16
C GLY A 4 40.21 -13.34 -4.29
N ASN A 5 39.57 -12.19 -4.50
CA ASN A 5 38.13 -11.96 -4.51
C ASN A 5 37.32 -13.00 -5.30
N GLN A 6 36.48 -13.69 -4.55
CA GLN A 6 35.38 -14.52 -5.02
C GLN A 6 34.32 -13.65 -5.73
N GLN A 7 33.98 -14.05 -6.96
CA GLN A 7 32.61 -14.46 -7.29
C GLN A 7 31.52 -13.38 -7.34
N TRP A 8 31.88 -12.15 -7.75
CA TRP A 8 30.97 -11.00 -7.89
C TRP A 8 30.05 -10.97 -9.13
N GLU A 9 29.94 -12.03 -9.94
CA GLU A 9 29.10 -12.00 -11.17
C GLU A 9 27.93 -13.01 -11.25
N HIS A 10 27.68 -13.84 -10.24
CA HIS A 10 26.66 -14.92 -10.34
C HIS A 10 25.33 -14.70 -9.58
N LEU A 11 25.16 -13.57 -8.90
CA LEU A 11 24.04 -13.36 -7.95
C LEU A 11 22.92 -12.42 -8.44
N GLN A 12 22.92 -12.00 -9.71
CA GLN A 12 21.94 -11.00 -10.20
C GLN A 12 20.80 -11.55 -11.08
N VAL A 13 20.76 -12.81 -11.53
CA VAL A 13 19.86 -13.17 -12.67
C VAL A 13 18.85 -14.31 -12.44
N THR A 14 18.94 -15.20 -11.45
CA THR A 14 18.15 -16.47 -11.51
C THR A 14 17.14 -16.82 -10.42
N LYS A 15 16.84 -15.97 -9.41
CA LYS A 15 15.69 -16.26 -8.49
C LYS A 15 14.72 -15.10 -8.26
N LEU A 16 14.59 -14.26 -9.29
CA LEU A 16 13.45 -13.38 -9.51
C LEU A 16 12.21 -14.10 -10.11
N PHE A 17 12.21 -15.43 -10.32
CA PHE A 17 11.19 -16.07 -11.18
C PHE A 17 10.40 -17.29 -10.65
N GLU A 18 10.63 -17.83 -9.45
CA GLU A 18 9.88 -19.05 -9.01
C GLU A 18 8.80 -18.81 -7.92
N HIS A 19 8.71 -17.63 -7.29
CA HIS A 19 7.80 -17.42 -6.14
C HIS A 19 6.44 -16.77 -6.49
N CYS A 20 6.15 -16.54 -7.77
CA CYS A 20 4.83 -16.06 -8.22
C CYS A 20 3.94 -17.12 -8.89
N ARG A 21 4.35 -18.39 -8.97
CA ARG A 21 3.49 -19.40 -9.62
C ARG A 21 2.89 -20.34 -8.57
N HIS A 22 1.56 -20.34 -8.52
CA HIS A 22 0.66 -21.12 -7.67
C HIS A 22 0.25 -20.41 -6.36
N ALA A 23 -0.46 -19.27 -6.46
CA ALA A 23 -1.92 -19.34 -6.44
C ALA A 23 -2.46 -20.72 -6.91
N ALA A 24 -2.49 -21.71 -6.03
CA ALA A 24 -3.23 -22.93 -6.27
C ALA A 24 -3.64 -23.60 -4.95
N THR A 25 -4.81 -23.20 -4.49
CA THR A 25 -5.91 -24.11 -4.13
C THR A 25 -5.70 -25.21 -3.08
N LYS A 26 -6.58 -25.13 -2.06
CA LYS A 26 -7.35 -26.21 -1.42
C LYS A 26 -6.78 -26.92 -0.17
N LEU A 27 -7.51 -26.68 0.92
CA LEU A 27 -8.12 -27.67 1.84
C LEU A 27 -7.24 -28.47 2.81
N SER A 28 -7.69 -28.35 4.06
CA SER A 28 -7.78 -29.37 5.13
C SER A 28 -6.62 -29.55 6.11
N ALA A 29 -7.04 -29.46 7.38
CA ALA A 29 -6.37 -29.84 8.59
C ALA A 29 -5.96 -31.33 8.63
N SER A 30 -5.10 -31.65 9.62
CA SER A 30 -5.00 -32.92 10.37
C SER A 30 -3.92 -33.96 10.03
N ALA A 31 -2.68 -33.61 9.63
CA ALA A 31 -1.71 -34.68 9.31
C ALA A 31 -0.26 -34.60 9.83
N LEU A 32 0.20 -33.57 10.55
CA LEU A 32 1.63 -33.49 10.91
C LEU A 32 1.92 -33.27 12.40
N LEU A 33 1.15 -33.94 13.26
CA LEU A 33 1.66 -34.37 14.57
C LEU A 33 2.19 -35.79 14.44
N VAL A 34 3.49 -35.96 14.16
CA VAL A 34 4.23 -37.18 14.53
C VAL A 34 5.63 -36.79 14.98
N ASP A 35 5.94 -37.20 16.20
CA ASP A 35 7.18 -37.08 16.96
C ASP A 35 8.48 -37.13 16.15
N TYR A 36 9.41 -36.23 16.50
CA TYR A 36 10.83 -36.50 16.27
C TYR A 36 11.66 -36.21 17.54
N LYS A 37 12.04 -37.30 18.21
CA LYS A 37 12.96 -37.35 19.34
C LYS A 37 14.41 -37.46 18.81
N ARG A 38 15.30 -36.55 19.26
CA ARG A 38 16.72 -36.44 18.85
C ARG A 38 17.64 -37.35 19.71
N PRO A 39 18.76 -37.87 19.16
CA PRO A 39 20.05 -37.40 19.67
C PRO A 39 21.09 -37.14 18.57
N GLY A 40 21.92 -36.11 18.79
CA GLY A 40 23.14 -35.86 18.02
C GLY A 40 23.03 -34.74 16.97
N ASN A 41 23.83 -33.69 17.18
CA ASN A 41 24.25 -32.65 16.23
C ASN A 41 23.29 -31.46 16.03
N MET A 42 23.74 -30.34 16.57
CA MET A 42 22.96 -29.17 16.97
C MET A 42 22.98 -28.04 15.92
N VAL A 43 23.22 -28.36 14.65
CA VAL A 43 23.44 -27.33 13.59
C VAL A 43 22.32 -27.18 12.57
N ASN A 44 21.26 -28.00 12.63
CA ASN A 44 20.16 -27.94 11.63
C ASN A 44 18.82 -27.42 12.17
N ALA A 45 18.70 -27.15 13.47
CA ALA A 45 17.49 -26.56 14.06
C ALA A 45 17.50 -25.02 14.03
N PHE A 46 18.68 -24.40 14.10
CA PHE A 46 18.83 -22.95 14.13
C PHE A 46 18.66 -22.28 12.76
N VAL A 47 18.99 -22.97 11.66
CA VAL A 47 18.81 -22.43 10.29
C VAL A 47 17.36 -22.60 9.82
N LEU A 48 16.68 -23.68 10.21
CA LEU A 48 15.26 -23.90 9.91
C LEU A 48 14.34 -22.91 10.65
N PHE A 49 14.75 -22.44 11.83
CA PHE A 49 14.05 -21.40 12.57
C PHE A 49 14.25 -20.00 11.94
N CYS A 50 15.34 -19.80 11.19
CA CYS A 50 15.71 -18.50 10.64
C CYS A 50 15.08 -18.12 9.28
N LEU A 51 14.38 -19.03 8.59
CA LEU A 51 13.86 -18.75 7.22
C LEU A 51 12.32 -18.79 7.06
N CYS A 52 11.55 -19.07 8.11
CA CYS A 52 10.09 -19.04 8.04
C CYS A 52 9.43 -18.19 9.15
N SER A 53 10.23 -17.31 9.75
CA SER A 53 9.72 -16.14 10.48
C SER A 53 10.14 -14.88 9.72
N CYS A 54 9.99 -14.87 8.39
CA CYS A 54 9.55 -13.63 7.74
C CYS A 54 8.30 -13.26 8.49
N ARG A 55 8.45 -12.35 9.47
CA ARG A 55 7.32 -11.71 10.11
C ARG A 55 6.50 -11.21 8.94
N MET A 56 5.40 -11.89 8.64
CA MET A 56 4.30 -11.22 7.99
C MET A 56 3.97 -10.14 9.00
N VAL A 57 4.59 -8.97 8.84
CA VAL A 57 3.92 -7.75 9.21
C VAL A 57 2.70 -7.85 8.33
N ASP A 58 1.65 -8.36 8.94
CA ASP A 58 0.31 -8.29 8.41
C ASP A 58 0.04 -6.78 8.38
N VAL A 59 0.53 -6.11 7.33
CA VAL A 59 0.01 -4.82 6.93
C VAL A 59 -1.38 -5.17 6.42
N THR A 60 -2.27 -5.39 7.39
CA THR A 60 -3.69 -5.19 7.20
C THR A 60 -3.77 -3.72 6.85
N ASP A 61 -3.71 -3.43 5.55
CA ASP A 61 -3.86 -2.09 5.02
C ASP A 61 -5.30 -1.67 5.33
N ALA A 62 -5.47 -1.09 6.52
CA ALA A 62 -6.76 -0.90 7.14
C ALA A 62 -7.51 0.17 6.35
N VAL A 63 -8.49 -0.26 5.56
CA VAL A 63 -9.30 0.66 4.76
C VAL A 63 -10.17 1.52 5.67
N LYS A 64 -9.94 2.83 5.65
CA LYS A 64 -10.71 3.82 6.42
C LYS A 64 -12.07 4.03 5.76
N ARG A 65 -13.16 3.70 6.46
CA ARG A 65 -14.52 3.84 5.93
C ARG A 65 -15.09 5.21 6.31
N ILE A 66 -15.65 5.92 5.35
CA ILE A 66 -16.26 7.23 5.54
C ILE A 66 -17.62 7.25 4.87
N SER A 67 -18.65 7.64 5.62
CA SER A 67 -20.00 7.88 5.11
C SER A 67 -20.27 9.38 5.06
N VAL A 68 -20.88 9.85 3.98
CA VAL A 68 -21.25 11.26 3.80
C VAL A 68 -22.61 11.36 3.12
N MET A 69 -23.40 12.35 3.50
CA MET A 69 -24.69 12.62 2.88
C MET A 69 -24.49 13.27 1.51
N MET A 70 -25.31 12.90 0.53
CA MET A 70 -25.27 13.51 -0.80
C MET A 70 -25.45 15.03 -0.70
N GLY A 71 -24.64 15.77 -1.45
CA GLY A 71 -24.61 17.24 -1.42
C GLY A 71 -23.60 17.80 -0.41
N ASP A 72 -23.21 17.03 0.61
CA ASP A 72 -22.19 17.46 1.57
C ASP A 72 -20.79 17.34 1.00
N SER A 73 -19.83 17.90 1.75
CA SER A 73 -18.40 17.78 1.45
C SER A 73 -17.74 16.76 2.37
N VAL A 74 -16.77 16.01 1.83
CA VAL A 74 -15.94 15.09 2.60
C VAL A 74 -14.47 15.44 2.43
N THR A 75 -13.69 15.33 3.49
CA THR A 75 -12.23 15.49 3.45
C THR A 75 -11.53 14.20 3.87
N LEU A 76 -10.66 13.71 3.00
CA LEU A 76 -9.80 12.56 3.23
C LEU A 76 -8.45 13.07 3.72
N ASN A 77 -8.23 12.97 5.03
CA ASN A 77 -7.01 13.44 5.67
C ASN A 77 -5.87 12.44 5.43
N THR A 78 -4.68 12.95 5.10
CA THR A 78 -3.47 12.13 4.88
C THR A 78 -2.78 11.70 6.18
N ASP A 79 -3.14 12.35 7.29
CA ASP A 79 -2.50 12.26 8.61
C ASP A 79 -0.96 12.46 8.55
N VAL A 80 -0.49 13.17 7.51
CA VAL A 80 0.92 13.54 7.32
C VAL A 80 1.22 14.78 8.16
N SER A 81 2.20 14.65 9.06
CA SER A 81 2.72 15.79 9.81
C SER A 81 3.58 16.69 8.91
N GLU A 82 3.55 18.01 9.12
CA GLU A 82 4.43 18.96 8.43
C GLU A 82 5.92 18.65 8.63
N ALA A 83 6.26 17.99 9.75
CA ALA A 83 7.61 17.55 10.05
C ALA A 83 8.09 16.38 9.17
N GLN A 84 7.18 15.69 8.47
CA GLN A 84 7.49 14.52 7.68
C GLN A 84 8.00 14.93 6.30
N THR A 85 9.18 14.44 5.91
CA THR A 85 9.79 14.75 4.61
C THR A 85 9.14 13.91 3.51
N TYR A 86 8.07 14.43 2.90
CA TYR A 86 7.50 13.89 1.67
C TYR A 86 7.89 14.74 0.45
N LEU A 87 7.85 14.13 -0.73
CA LEU A 87 8.17 14.72 -2.03
C LEU A 87 6.92 14.80 -2.93
N LEU A 88 6.04 13.80 -2.83
CA LEU A 88 4.83 13.70 -3.65
C LEU A 88 3.69 13.12 -2.82
N ILE A 89 2.52 13.73 -2.93
CA ILE A 89 1.25 13.18 -2.46
C ILE A 89 0.39 12.95 -3.70
N GLN A 90 -0.12 11.73 -3.86
CA GLN A 90 -0.94 11.35 -5.00
C GLN A 90 -2.24 10.69 -4.54
N TRP A 91 -3.33 11.12 -5.16
CA TRP A 91 -4.67 10.58 -4.94
C TRP A 91 -5.19 9.87 -6.20
N MET A 92 -5.68 8.66 -6.00
CA MET A 92 -6.33 7.83 -7.00
C MET A 92 -7.77 7.55 -6.60
N PHE A 93 -8.68 7.52 -7.57
CA PHE A 93 -10.01 6.93 -7.42
C PHE A 93 -10.03 5.62 -8.22
N GLY A 94 -10.14 4.49 -7.52
CA GLY A 94 -9.80 3.19 -8.09
C GLY A 94 -8.40 3.22 -8.72
N SER A 95 -8.28 2.86 -9.99
CA SER A 95 -7.02 2.91 -10.74
C SER A 95 -6.74 4.25 -11.45
N THR A 96 -7.55 5.29 -11.20
CA THR A 96 -7.46 6.56 -11.94
C THR A 96 -6.88 7.68 -11.08
N ARG A 97 -5.82 8.34 -11.53
CA ARG A 97 -5.22 9.49 -10.83
C ARG A 97 -6.12 10.71 -10.92
N ILE A 98 -6.51 11.28 -9.78
CA ILE A 98 -7.45 12.42 -9.71
C ILE A 98 -6.82 13.71 -9.19
N ALA A 99 -5.79 13.63 -8.34
CA ALA A 99 -5.07 14.79 -7.86
C ALA A 99 -3.65 14.41 -7.41
N GLU A 100 -2.74 15.38 -7.42
CA GLU A 100 -1.43 15.24 -6.78
C GLU A 100 -0.88 16.59 -6.34
N PHE A 101 0.01 16.53 -5.35
CA PHE A 101 0.81 17.65 -4.86
C PHE A 101 2.28 17.27 -4.90
N ASN A 102 3.07 18.02 -5.67
CA ASN A 102 4.52 17.88 -5.73
C ASN A 102 5.18 18.95 -4.86
N ARG A 103 5.88 18.52 -3.81
CA ARG A 103 6.49 19.43 -2.84
C ARG A 103 7.70 20.17 -3.40
N LEU A 104 8.44 19.56 -4.34
CA LEU A 104 9.63 20.16 -4.96
C LEU A 104 9.26 21.34 -5.85
N THR A 105 8.16 21.22 -6.60
CA THR A 105 7.66 22.29 -7.49
C THR A 105 6.60 23.16 -6.83
N GLN A 106 6.14 22.80 -5.62
CA GLN A 106 4.97 23.38 -4.94
C GLN A 106 3.70 23.40 -5.80
N ALA A 107 3.60 22.48 -6.76
CA ALA A 107 2.50 22.44 -7.72
C ALA A 107 1.39 21.49 -7.25
N ILE A 108 0.15 21.98 -7.34
CA ILE A 108 -1.06 21.16 -7.21
C ILE A 108 -1.59 20.90 -8.63
N SER A 109 -1.80 19.63 -8.94
CA SER A 109 -2.44 19.21 -10.19
C SER A 109 -3.73 18.48 -9.89
N ILE A 110 -4.84 18.97 -10.46
CA ILE A 110 -6.14 18.31 -10.41
C ILE A 110 -6.46 17.81 -11.80
N TYR A 111 -6.80 16.52 -11.90
CA TYR A 111 -7.03 15.85 -13.18
C TYR A 111 -8.51 15.74 -13.46
N ASN A 112 -8.92 16.12 -14.68
CA ASN A 112 -10.26 15.85 -15.21
C ASN A 112 -10.42 14.39 -15.69
N SER A 113 -9.67 13.48 -15.08
CA SER A 113 -9.77 12.05 -15.31
C SER A 113 -11.08 11.49 -14.73
N ALA A 114 -11.26 10.17 -14.77
CA ALA A 114 -12.49 9.51 -14.33
C ALA A 114 -13.74 10.03 -15.07
N GLY A 115 -13.61 10.31 -16.37
CA GLY A 115 -14.72 10.80 -17.20
C GLY A 115 -15.25 12.18 -16.81
N GLY A 116 -14.44 13.01 -16.14
CA GLY A 116 -14.89 14.32 -15.66
C GLY A 116 -15.82 14.26 -14.45
N ARG A 117 -15.93 13.10 -13.79
CA ARG A 117 -16.78 12.85 -12.61
C ARG A 117 -16.64 13.93 -11.55
N PHE A 118 -15.40 14.33 -11.25
CA PHE A 118 -15.09 15.29 -10.19
C PHE A 118 -14.81 16.72 -10.67
N ARG A 119 -15.18 17.05 -11.92
CA ARG A 119 -14.93 18.36 -12.51
C ARG A 119 -15.42 19.48 -11.57
N ASP A 120 -14.53 20.43 -11.29
CA ASP A 120 -14.75 21.60 -10.43
C ASP A 120 -15.07 21.30 -8.95
N ARG A 121 -14.93 20.04 -8.50
CA ARG A 121 -15.33 19.61 -7.14
C ARG A 121 -14.21 19.07 -6.26
N LEU A 122 -13.03 18.80 -6.82
CA LEU A 122 -11.85 18.42 -6.03
C LEU A 122 -11.10 19.66 -5.56
N LYS A 123 -10.64 19.62 -4.31
CA LYS A 123 -9.67 20.56 -3.76
C LYS A 123 -8.60 19.79 -3.01
N LEU A 124 -7.34 20.17 -3.19
CA LEU A 124 -6.21 19.61 -2.46
C LEU A 124 -5.67 20.69 -1.52
N ASN A 125 -5.57 20.38 -0.23
CA ASN A 125 -5.01 21.30 0.75
C ASN A 125 -3.46 21.24 0.75
N GLN A 126 -2.81 22.22 1.39
CA GLN A 126 -1.36 22.30 1.54
C GLN A 126 -0.75 21.08 2.24
N THR A 127 -1.49 20.42 3.13
CA THR A 127 -1.09 19.17 3.79
C THR A 127 -1.32 17.92 2.94
N GLY A 128 -1.81 18.09 1.71
CA GLY A 128 -2.15 17.02 0.76
C GLY A 128 -3.49 16.32 1.03
N SER A 129 -4.30 16.82 1.97
CA SER A 129 -5.65 16.28 2.21
C SER A 129 -6.59 16.60 1.04
N LEU A 130 -7.37 15.61 0.60
CA LEU A 130 -8.28 15.73 -0.53
C LEU A 130 -9.69 16.03 -0.05
N THR A 131 -10.27 17.12 -0.52
CA THR A 131 -11.67 17.47 -0.28
C THR A 131 -12.48 17.28 -1.56
N ILE A 132 -13.63 16.60 -1.42
CA ILE A 132 -14.64 16.45 -2.47
C ILE A 132 -15.86 17.25 -2.03
N THR A 133 -16.20 18.29 -2.77
CA THR A 133 -17.38 19.13 -2.48
C THR A 133 -18.60 18.65 -3.26
N ASN A 134 -19.80 18.90 -2.73
CA ASN A 134 -21.07 18.56 -3.38
C ASN A 134 -21.07 17.10 -3.86
N THR A 135 -20.88 16.18 -2.92
CA THR A 135 -20.73 14.75 -3.19
C THR A 135 -21.99 14.17 -3.81
N ARG A 136 -21.82 13.17 -4.67
CA ARG A 136 -22.89 12.45 -5.36
C ARG A 136 -22.83 10.97 -4.98
N THR A 137 -23.93 10.24 -5.11
CA THR A 137 -23.92 8.77 -4.91
C THR A 137 -22.88 8.10 -5.83
N THR A 138 -22.74 8.64 -7.04
CA THR A 138 -21.68 8.33 -8.00
C THR A 138 -20.32 8.88 -7.60
N ASP A 139 -20.03 9.28 -6.36
CA ASP A 139 -18.68 9.57 -5.85
C ASP A 139 -18.22 8.48 -4.86
N SER A 140 -19.10 7.55 -4.51
CA SER A 140 -18.75 6.39 -3.70
C SER A 140 -17.70 5.52 -4.37
N GLY A 141 -16.84 4.91 -3.55
CA GLY A 141 -15.82 3.97 -3.98
C GLY A 141 -14.51 4.10 -3.20
N LEU A 142 -13.50 3.39 -3.70
CA LEU A 142 -12.18 3.31 -3.09
C LEU A 142 -11.28 4.44 -3.60
N TYR A 143 -10.72 5.18 -2.66
CA TYR A 143 -9.73 6.21 -2.88
C TYR A 143 -8.41 5.71 -2.31
N HIS A 144 -7.34 5.83 -3.08
CA HIS A 144 -6.00 5.46 -2.64
C HIS A 144 -5.13 6.70 -2.52
N LEU A 145 -4.41 6.77 -1.42
CA LEU A 145 -3.40 7.75 -1.12
C LEU A 145 -2.03 7.10 -1.21
N THR A 146 -1.13 7.73 -1.94
CA THR A 146 0.30 7.42 -1.92
C THR A 146 1.07 8.66 -1.49
N VAL A 147 1.85 8.54 -0.42
CA VAL A 147 2.76 9.60 0.05
C VAL A 147 4.18 9.09 -0.14
N VAL A 148 4.91 9.70 -1.08
CA VAL A 148 6.29 9.35 -1.39
C VAL A 148 7.22 10.25 -0.58
N GLY A 149 8.02 9.66 0.30
CA GLY A 149 9.07 10.34 1.07
C GLY A 149 10.30 9.43 1.21
N GLU A 150 10.97 9.48 2.36
CA GLU A 150 12.00 8.48 2.70
C GLU A 150 11.43 7.06 2.71
N GLU A 151 10.24 6.91 3.31
CA GLU A 151 9.40 5.72 3.19
C GLU A 151 8.14 6.07 2.41
N THR A 152 7.64 5.14 1.59
CA THR A 152 6.38 5.34 0.90
C THR A 152 5.23 4.83 1.77
N LYS A 153 4.31 5.72 2.13
CA LYS A 153 3.07 5.38 2.84
C LYS A 153 1.95 5.16 1.83
N TYR A 154 1.21 4.09 2.02
CA TYR A 154 -0.04 3.81 1.32
C TYR A 154 -1.19 3.86 2.32
N GLU A 155 -2.32 4.42 1.90
CA GLU A 155 -3.55 4.43 2.69
C GLU A 155 -4.76 4.35 1.76
N SER A 156 -5.81 3.68 2.20
CA SER A 156 -7.03 3.51 1.40
C SER A 156 -8.26 3.98 2.16
N PHE A 157 -9.15 4.69 1.47
CA PHE A 157 -10.40 5.21 1.99
C PHE A 157 -11.56 4.65 1.19
N ASN A 158 -12.53 4.02 1.86
CA ASN A 158 -13.78 3.64 1.24
C ASN A 158 -14.86 4.68 1.58
N VAL A 159 -15.20 5.51 0.60
CA VAL A 159 -16.23 6.54 0.74
C VAL A 159 -17.56 5.98 0.27
N THR A 160 -18.58 6.11 1.13
CA THR A 160 -19.97 5.77 0.80
C THR A 160 -20.80 7.05 0.89
N VAL A 161 -21.37 7.47 -0.24
CA VAL A 161 -22.30 8.59 -0.30
C VAL A 161 -23.71 8.06 -0.31
N TYR A 162 -24.50 8.43 0.69
CA TYR A 162 -25.91 8.02 0.80
C TYR A 162 -26.82 9.21 0.51
N SER A 163 -28.00 8.94 -0.07
CA SER A 163 -29.09 9.90 -0.14
C SER A 163 -30.09 9.63 0.98
N GLU A 164 -30.83 10.64 1.37
CA GLU A 164 -32.08 10.46 2.13
C GLU A 164 -33.15 9.74 1.31
#